data_AF-A0A562K4X9-F1
#
_entry.id   AF-A0A562K4X9-F1
#
_cell.length_a   1.000
_cell.length_b   1.000
_cell.length_c   1.000
_cell.angle_alpha   90.00
_cell.angle_beta   90.00
_cell.angle_gamma   90.00
#
_symmetry.space_group_name_H-M   'P 1'
#
loop_
_entity.id
_entity.type
_entity.pdbx_description
1 polymer ?
#
loop_
_entity_poly.entity_id
_entity_poly.type
_entity_poly.pdbx_seq_one_letter_code
_entity_poly.pdbx_strand_id
1 'polypeptide(L)'
;MAARKPAIVAGPGPIAATRAAIKSLPGMTADCRDGEWRVTINLYRLSERFPDRKTQWCEAKQEAMAYYTEDADDAIGTARAMSAHWESGK
;
A
#
# COMPACT_ATOMS: atom_id res chain seq x y z
N MET A 1 18.95 44.08 -4.35
CA MET A 1 18.88 42.99 -3.36
C MET A 1 17.90 41.95 -3.88
N ALA A 2 18.38 40.83 -4.44
CA ALA A 2 17.51 39.78 -4.95
C ALA A 2 17.09 38.88 -3.78
N ALA A 3 15.82 38.96 -3.40
CA ALA A 3 15.22 38.06 -2.43
C ALA A 3 15.20 36.63 -3.00
N ARG A 4 16.11 35.79 -2.52
CA ARG A 4 16.05 34.34 -2.78
C ARG A 4 14.81 33.80 -2.08
N LYS A 5 13.77 33.47 -2.85
CA LYS A 5 12.65 32.65 -2.38
C LYS A 5 13.22 31.37 -1.72
N PRO A 6 12.72 30.95 -0.56
CA PRO A 6 13.13 29.68 0.01
C PRO A 6 12.71 28.58 -0.95
N ALA A 7 13.68 27.76 -1.36
CA ALA A 7 13.39 26.49 -2.02
C ALA A 7 12.58 25.67 -1.02
N ILE A 8 11.29 25.47 -1.32
CA ILE A 8 10.47 24.49 -0.62
C ILE A 8 11.21 23.17 -0.81
N VAL A 9 11.81 22.66 0.26
CA VAL A 9 12.30 21.29 0.30
C VAL A 9 11.06 20.44 0.16
N ALA A 10 10.74 20.08 -1.08
CA ALA A 10 9.63 19.20 -1.41
C ALA A 10 9.98 17.83 -0.83
N GLY A 11 9.60 17.60 0.42
CA GLY A 11 9.46 16.26 0.95
C GLY A 11 8.56 15.45 0.02
N PRO A 12 8.58 14.11 0.11
CA PRO A 12 7.65 13.28 -0.64
C PRO A 12 6.24 13.83 -0.43
N GLY A 13 5.53 14.14 -1.52
CA GLY A 13 4.15 14.62 -1.44
C GLY A 13 3.28 13.66 -0.63
N PRO A 14 2.10 14.10 -0.15
CA PRO A 14 1.27 13.34 0.77
C PRO A 14 1.01 11.89 0.29
N ILE A 15 0.80 11.71 -1.01
CA ILE A 15 0.64 10.38 -1.64
C ILE A 15 1.92 9.52 -1.50
N ALA A 16 3.09 10.09 -1.74
CA ALA A 16 4.34 9.35 -1.61
C ALA A 16 4.61 8.93 -0.14
N ALA A 17 4.28 9.80 0.83
CA ALA A 17 4.38 9.50 2.26
C ALA A 17 3.43 8.37 2.68
N THR A 18 2.14 8.46 2.33
CA THR A 18 1.13 7.43 2.63
C THR A 18 1.49 6.09 1.98
N ARG A 19 1.93 6.11 0.72
CA ARG A 19 2.36 4.89 0.02
C ARG A 19 3.57 4.25 0.68
N ALA A 20 4.55 5.05 1.11
CA ALA A 20 5.73 4.55 1.81
C ALA A 20 5.34 3.94 3.17
N ALA A 21 4.44 4.57 3.92
CA ALA A 21 3.91 4.05 5.17
C ALA A 21 3.23 2.68 4.97
N ILE A 22 2.36 2.54 3.97
CA ILE A 22 1.70 1.26 3.68
C ILE A 22 2.71 0.19 3.25
N LYS A 23 3.68 0.52 2.38
CA LYS A 23 4.71 -0.43 1.92
C LYS A 23 5.67 -0.86 3.02
N SER A 24 5.79 -0.10 4.10
CA SER A 24 6.61 -0.47 5.25
C SER A 24 5.96 -1.59 6.09
N LEU A 25 4.66 -1.84 5.92
CA LEU A 25 3.93 -2.86 6.64
C LEU A 25 4.18 -4.26 6.05
N PRO A 26 4.35 -5.30 6.89
CA PRO A 26 4.52 -6.68 6.44
C PRO A 26 3.38 -7.13 5.53
N GLY A 27 3.75 -7.70 4.37
CA GLY A 27 2.77 -8.27 3.46
C GLY A 27 2.02 -7.24 2.60
N MET A 28 2.17 -5.93 2.80
CA MET A 28 1.28 -4.94 2.19
C MET A 28 1.86 -4.28 0.92
N THR A 29 0.96 -3.80 0.08
CA THR A 29 1.26 -2.89 -1.02
C THR A 29 0.09 -1.94 -1.25
N ALA A 30 0.37 -0.78 -1.85
CA ALA A 30 -0.67 0.16 -2.25
C ALA A 30 -0.33 0.86 -3.57
N ASP A 31 -1.38 1.16 -4.31
CA ASP A 31 -1.39 2.07 -5.45
C ASP A 31 -2.38 3.20 -5.19
N CYS A 32 -2.12 4.37 -5.76
CA CYS A 32 -3.02 5.52 -5.69
C CYS A 32 -3.20 6.04 -7.11
N ARG A 33 -4.44 6.05 -7.62
CA ARG A 33 -4.78 6.55 -8.96
C ARG A 33 -5.95 7.51 -8.83
N ASP A 34 -5.80 8.70 -9.40
CA ASP A 34 -6.85 9.73 -9.42
C ASP A 34 -7.44 10.08 -8.04
N GLY A 35 -6.66 9.91 -6.97
CA GLY A 35 -7.09 10.14 -5.58
C GLY A 35 -7.64 8.92 -4.85
N GLU A 36 -7.90 7.82 -5.57
CA GLU A 36 -8.35 6.55 -4.99
C GLU A 36 -7.15 5.67 -4.64
N TRP A 37 -7.08 5.25 -3.38
CA TRP A 37 -6.14 4.27 -2.84
C TRP A 37 -6.66 2.86 -3.05
N ARG A 38 -5.82 2.02 -3.64
CA ARG A 38 -5.97 0.57 -3.66
C ARG A 38 -4.97 -0.05 -2.71
N VAL A 39 -5.44 -0.52 -1.55
CA VAL A 39 -4.65 -1.20 -0.52
C VAL A 39 -4.84 -2.71 -0.65
N THR A 40 -3.76 -3.48 -0.73
CA THR A 40 -3.86 -4.93 -0.85
C THR A 40 -2.59 -5.64 -0.37
N ILE A 41 -2.60 -6.97 -0.37
CA ILE A 41 -1.44 -7.80 -0.06
C ILE A 41 -0.47 -7.80 -1.25
N ASN A 42 0.82 -7.78 -0.98
CA ASN A 42 1.86 -7.90 -1.97
C ASN A 42 1.81 -9.28 -2.65
N LEU A 43 1.72 -9.30 -3.97
CA LEU A 43 1.62 -10.52 -4.77
C LEU A 43 2.78 -11.49 -4.50
N TYR A 44 4.00 -10.98 -4.33
CA TYR A 44 5.17 -11.79 -4.00
C TYR A 44 4.99 -12.51 -2.66
N ARG A 45 4.46 -11.81 -1.65
CA ARG A 45 4.18 -12.39 -0.32
C ARG A 45 3.06 -13.42 -0.37
N LEU A 46 2.05 -13.22 -1.22
CA LEU A 46 1.03 -14.23 -1.51
C LEU A 46 1.63 -15.48 -2.16
N SER A 47 2.51 -15.33 -3.15
CA SER A 47 3.17 -16.47 -3.79
C SER A 47 4.12 -17.23 -2.85
N GLU A 48 4.83 -16.53 -1.95
CA GLU A 48 5.67 -17.17 -0.94
C GLU A 48 4.85 -18.04 0.02
N ARG A 49 3.66 -17.58 0.42
CA ARG A 49 2.79 -18.30 1.35
C ARG A 49 2.00 -19.44 0.68
N PHE A 50 1.76 -19.33 -0.62
CA PHE A 50 1.00 -20.31 -1.40
C PHE A 50 1.79 -20.76 -2.64
N PRO A 51 2.93 -21.45 -2.46
CA PRO A 51 3.83 -21.80 -3.57
C PRO A 51 3.18 -22.75 -4.60
N ASP A 52 2.20 -23.55 -4.18
CA ASP A 52 1.47 -24.49 -5.05
C ASP A 52 0.38 -23.81 -5.90
N ARG A 53 0.13 -22.52 -5.69
CA ARG A 53 -0.90 -21.76 -6.41
C ARG A 53 -0.28 -21.05 -7.60
N LYS A 54 -1.00 -21.07 -8.73
CA LYS A 54 -0.61 -20.33 -9.94
C LYS A 54 -0.69 -18.83 -9.69
N THR A 55 0.13 -18.05 -10.38
CA THR A 55 0.14 -16.58 -10.32
C THR A 55 -1.25 -15.96 -10.49
N GLN A 56 -2.05 -16.47 -11.45
CA GLN A 56 -3.43 -16.01 -11.68
C GLN A 56 -4.33 -16.15 -10.44
N TRP A 57 -4.13 -17.20 -9.64
CA TRP A 57 -4.86 -17.37 -8.38
C TRP A 57 -4.43 -16.32 -7.36
N CYS A 58 -3.12 -16.05 -7.27
CA CYS A 58 -2.60 -15.01 -6.39
C CYS A 58 -3.08 -13.61 -6.79
N GLU A 59 -3.16 -13.31 -8.09
CA GLU A 59 -3.72 -12.06 -8.62
C GLU A 59 -5.21 -11.93 -8.30
N ALA A 60 -6.00 -12.97 -8.56
CA ALA A 60 -7.42 -12.98 -8.22
C ALA A 60 -7.66 -12.85 -6.71
N LYS A 61 -6.81 -13.48 -5.90
CA LYS A 61 -6.89 -13.39 -4.44
C LYS A 61 -6.48 -11.99 -3.95
N GLN A 62 -5.45 -11.40 -4.54
CA GLN A 62 -5.02 -10.04 -4.25
C GLN A 62 -6.13 -9.04 -4.57
N GLU A 63 -6.80 -9.19 -5.71
CA GLU A 63 -7.91 -8.33 -6.09
C GLU A 63 -9.13 -8.53 -5.18
N ALA A 64 -9.47 -9.77 -4.85
CA ALA A 64 -10.56 -10.07 -3.92
C ALA A 64 -10.30 -9.55 -2.49
N MET A 65 -9.06 -9.26 -2.13
CA MET A 65 -8.65 -8.69 -0.85
C MET A 65 -8.33 -7.20 -0.95
N ALA A 66 -8.44 -6.59 -2.14
CA ALA A 66 -8.14 -5.18 -2.31
C ALA A 66 -9.23 -4.34 -1.64
N TYR A 67 -8.78 -3.30 -0.95
CA TYR A 67 -9.62 -2.27 -0.36
C TYR A 67 -9.39 -0.96 -1.10
N TYR A 68 -10.50 -0.29 -1.45
CA TYR A 68 -10.52 0.95 -2.21
C TYR A 68 -11.05 2.07 -1.33
N THR A 69 -10.34 3.19 -1.25
CA THR A 69 -10.73 4.35 -0.46
C THR A 69 -10.11 5.64 -1.01
N GLU A 70 -10.82 6.76 -0.94
CA GLU A 70 -10.26 8.07 -1.33
C GLU A 70 -9.52 8.75 -0.15
N ASP A 71 -9.62 8.17 1.05
CA ASP A 71 -9.04 8.71 2.28
C ASP A 71 -7.69 8.05 2.59
N ALA A 72 -6.65 8.88 2.73
CA ALA A 72 -5.30 8.42 3.01
C ALA A 72 -5.13 7.82 4.42
N ASP A 73 -5.84 8.35 5.42
CA ASP A 73 -5.79 7.84 6.79
C ASP A 73 -6.53 6.51 6.90
N ASP A 74 -7.66 6.37 6.21
CA ASP A 74 -8.38 5.11 6.09
C ASP A 74 -7.55 4.04 5.36
N ALA A 75 -6.84 4.42 4.30
CA ALA A 75 -5.92 3.53 3.59
C ALA A 75 -4.82 2.99 4.52
N ILE A 76 -4.23 3.85 5.37
CA ILE A 76 -3.22 3.45 6.36
C ILE A 76 -3.83 2.55 7.43
N GLY A 77 -5.01 2.91 7.97
CA GLY A 77 -5.71 2.12 8.98
C GLY A 77 -6.03 0.71 8.48
N THR A 78 -6.57 0.62 7.28
CA THR A 78 -6.88 -0.66 6.63
C THR A 78 -5.62 -1.47 6.34
N ALA A 79 -4.55 -0.84 5.82
CA ALA A 79 -3.29 -1.54 5.59
C ALA A 79 -2.71 -2.14 6.88
N ARG A 80 -2.81 -1.42 8.01
CA ARG A 80 -2.37 -1.92 9.33
C ARG A 80 -3.20 -3.12 9.77
N ALA A 81 -4.52 -3.05 9.65
CA ALA A 81 -5.42 -4.16 9.99
C ALA A 81 -5.14 -5.39 9.11
N MET A 82 -5.03 -5.20 7.79
CA MET A 82 -4.70 -6.27 6.85
C MET A 82 -3.32 -6.89 7.13
N SER A 83 -2.32 -6.08 7.45
CA SER A 83 -0.98 -6.55 7.81
C SER A 83 -1.00 -7.37 9.11
N ALA A 84 -1.75 -6.92 10.12
CA ALA A 84 -1.91 -7.66 11.37
C ALA A 84 -2.58 -9.03 11.13
N HIS A 85 -3.66 -9.07 10.35
CA HIS A 85 -4.32 -10.33 9.96
C HIS A 85 -3.40 -11.24 9.14
N TRP A 86 -2.58 -10.66 8.26
CA TRP A 86 -1.61 -11.41 7.47
C TRP A 86 -0.58 -12.10 8.35
N GLU A 87 -0.01 -11.39 9.33
CA GLU A 87 0.98 -11.94 10.26
C GLU A 87 0.35 -12.92 11.25
N SER A 88 -0.89 -12.70 11.70
CA SER A 88 -1.55 -13.58 12.68
C SER A 88 -1.99 -14.94 12.11
N GLY A 89 -2.16 -15.04 10.79
CA GLY A 89 -2.56 -16.30 10.16
C GLY A 89 -1.39 -17.26 9.86
N LYS A 90 -0.14 -16.87 10.17
CA LYS A 90 1.03 -17.76 10.05
C LYS A 90 0.88 -18.97 10.97
#